data_AF-A0AAW1X4X3-F1
#
_entry.id   AF-A0AAW1X4X3-F1
#
_cell.length_a   1.000
_cell.length_b   1.000
_cell.length_c   1.000
_cell.angle_alpha   90.00
_cell.angle_beta   90.00
_cell.angle_gamma   90.00
#
_symmetry.space_group_name_H-M   'P 1'
#
loop_
_entity.id
_entity.type
_entity.pdbx_description
1 polymer ?
#
loop_
_entity_poly.entity_id
_entity_poly.type
_entity_poly.pdbx_seq_one_letter_code
_entity_poly.pdbx_strand_id
1 'polypeptide(L)'
;MNGSQFGPKSRLMVYAPPSTVGGSALALHYANVIIVVEKLLRYPYLVGEEARDDLYHMLPTSLRLSLRTNLKSYVKNLAIYDAPLAHDWKETLDGILRWLAPLAHNMIRWQSERNFEQQQIVARTHVLLLQTLYFADRKKTEAAICQLLVGLNYICRYEHQQNALLDCASSFDFEDCMEWQMQCRASFVD
;
A
#
# COMPACT_ATOMS: atom_id res chain seq x y z
N MET A 1 38.28 -7.12 28.25
CA MET A 1 37.64 -7.26 26.92
C MET A 1 36.38 -6.41 26.94
N ASN A 2 36.48 -5.13 26.57
CA ASN A 2 35.35 -4.19 26.60
C ASN A 2 34.79 -4.02 25.19
N GLY A 3 33.48 -4.30 25.08
CA GLY A 3 32.73 -4.35 23.83
C GLY A 3 32.73 -3.02 23.07
N SER A 4 32.79 -3.17 21.75
CA SER A 4 32.72 -2.13 20.73
C SER A 4 31.53 -1.19 20.95
N GLN A 5 31.84 0.08 21.16
CA GLN A 5 30.88 1.17 21.23
C GLN A 5 30.34 1.44 19.82
N PHE A 6 29.17 0.87 19.52
CA PHE A 6 28.43 1.13 18.28
C PHE A 6 27.93 2.58 18.23
N GLY A 7 28.63 3.41 17.44
CA GLY A 7 28.16 4.63 16.76
C GLY A 7 27.54 5.74 17.62
N PRO A 8 27.37 6.97 17.09
CA PRO A 8 26.66 8.03 17.80
C PRO A 8 25.17 7.68 17.85
N LYS A 9 24.74 6.94 18.88
CA LYS A 9 23.33 6.76 19.23
C LYS A 9 22.77 8.16 19.55
N SER A 10 22.04 8.73 18.59
CA SER A 10 21.37 10.02 18.76
C SER A 10 20.48 9.93 20.01
N ARG A 11 20.83 10.70 21.05
CA ARG A 11 20.09 10.74 22.34
C ARG A 11 18.58 10.95 22.13
N LEU A 12 18.20 11.57 21.02
CA LEU A 12 16.81 11.83 20.59
C LEU A 12 15.94 10.56 20.49
N MET A 13 16.52 9.41 20.15
CA MET A 13 15.77 8.15 20.05
C MET A 13 15.26 7.65 21.42
N VAL A 14 15.91 8.06 22.51
CA VAL A 14 15.55 7.64 23.88
C VAL A 14 14.29 8.35 24.39
N TYR A 15 13.89 9.47 23.76
CA TYR A 15 12.78 10.30 24.23
C TYR A 15 11.40 9.90 23.67
N ALA A 16 11.34 8.96 22.72
CA ALA A 16 10.08 8.50 22.16
C ALA A 16 9.38 7.54 23.13
N PRO A 17 8.19 7.87 23.66
CA PRO A 17 7.47 6.97 24.55
C PRO A 17 6.97 5.73 23.78
N PRO A 18 6.69 4.60 24.45
CA PRO A 18 6.18 3.38 23.79
C PRO A 18 4.84 3.57 23.04
N SER A 19 4.12 4.67 23.28
CA SER A 19 2.92 5.03 22.53
C SER A 19 3.21 5.55 21.11
N THR A 20 4.46 5.90 20.79
CA THR A 20 4.84 6.31 19.43
C THR A 20 5.37 5.15 18.60
N VAL A 21 5.36 5.34 17.29
CA VAL A 21 5.87 4.36 16.32
C VAL A 21 7.36 4.05 16.55
N GLY A 22 8.18 5.08 16.79
CA GLY A 22 9.61 4.95 17.06
C GLY A 22 9.92 4.32 18.42
N GLY A 23 9.18 4.71 19.47
CA GLY A 23 9.33 4.13 20.81
C GLY A 23 8.88 2.67 20.89
N SER A 24 8.03 2.23 19.97
CA SER A 24 7.67 0.81 19.77
C SER A 24 8.61 0.05 18.81
N ALA A 25 9.68 0.67 18.32
CA ALA A 25 10.60 0.10 17.34
C ALA A 25 9.95 -0.31 15.99
N LEU A 26 8.84 0.32 15.60
CA LEU A 26 8.09 0.00 14.37
C LEU A 26 8.34 0.97 13.21
N ALA A 27 9.08 2.06 13.44
CA ALA A 27 9.21 3.16 12.47
C ALA A 27 9.72 2.73 11.09
N LEU A 28 10.78 1.95 11.03
CA LEU A 28 11.32 1.49 9.74
C LEU A 28 10.35 0.52 9.04
N HIS A 29 9.76 -0.38 9.82
CA HIS A 29 8.86 -1.40 9.31
C HIS A 29 7.55 -0.80 8.77
N TYR A 30 6.98 0.18 9.47
CA TYR A 30 5.81 0.92 8.99
C TYR A 30 6.13 1.77 7.77
N ALA A 31 7.31 2.41 7.73
CA ALA A 31 7.74 3.16 6.55
C ALA A 31 7.79 2.26 5.30
N ASN A 32 8.34 1.04 5.43
CA ASN A 32 8.35 0.07 4.33
C ASN A 32 6.94 -0.31 3.88
N VAL A 33 6.03 -0.62 4.80
CA VAL A 33 4.63 -0.92 4.48
C VAL A 33 3.98 0.22 3.71
N ILE A 34 4.12 1.46 4.18
CA ILE A 34 3.54 2.64 3.54
C ILE A 34 4.08 2.82 2.12
N ILE A 35 5.40 2.71 1.93
CA ILE A 35 6.04 2.88 0.62
C ILE A 35 5.64 1.76 -0.36
N VAL A 36 5.51 0.52 0.12
CA VAL A 36 5.02 -0.58 -0.73
C VAL A 36 3.57 -0.31 -1.16
N VAL A 37 2.70 0.08 -0.23
CA VAL A 37 1.31 0.41 -0.57
C VAL A 37 1.23 1.58 -1.56
N GLU A 38 2.00 2.65 -1.36
CA GLU A 38 2.10 3.78 -2.31
C GLU A 38 2.51 3.30 -3.71
N LYS A 39 3.47 2.38 -3.81
CA LYS A 39 3.91 1.82 -5.09
C LYS A 39 2.84 0.97 -5.75
N LEU A 40 2.17 0.10 -4.99
CA LEU A 40 1.10 -0.77 -5.51
C LEU A 40 -0.08 0.05 -6.02
N LEU A 41 -0.39 1.19 -5.38
CA LEU A 41 -1.44 2.09 -5.83
C LEU A 41 -1.16 2.82 -7.15
N ARG A 42 0.10 2.83 -7.63
CA ARG A 42 0.40 3.35 -8.98
C ARG A 42 -0.13 2.45 -10.09
N TYR A 43 -0.15 1.13 -9.85
CA TYR A 43 -0.59 0.14 -10.84
C TYR A 43 -1.41 -0.97 -10.15
N PRO A 44 -2.63 -0.67 -9.64
CA PRO A 44 -3.39 -1.60 -8.83
C PRO A 44 -3.82 -2.86 -9.60
N TYR A 45 -4.05 -2.73 -10.91
CA TYR A 45 -4.35 -3.84 -11.82
C TYR A 45 -3.20 -4.85 -12.02
N LEU A 46 -1.96 -4.49 -11.69
CA LEU A 46 -0.80 -5.41 -11.73
C LEU A 46 -0.61 -6.18 -10.43
N VAL A 47 -1.42 -5.91 -9.40
CA VAL A 47 -1.27 -6.48 -8.07
C VAL A 47 -1.89 -7.87 -8.02
N GLY A 48 -1.08 -8.88 -8.33
CA GLY A 48 -1.44 -10.29 -8.24
C GLY A 48 -1.58 -10.82 -6.80
N GLU A 49 -1.89 -12.11 -6.66
CA GLU A 49 -1.94 -12.79 -5.35
C GLU A 49 -0.58 -12.76 -4.64
N GLU A 50 0.52 -13.04 -5.34
CA GLU A 50 1.87 -13.06 -4.75
C GLU A 50 2.23 -11.73 -4.09
N ALA A 51 1.98 -10.60 -4.77
CA ALA A 51 2.24 -9.27 -4.23
C ALA A 51 1.38 -8.95 -2.99
N ARG A 52 0.16 -9.50 -2.91
CA ARG A 52 -0.73 -9.36 -1.74
C ARG A 52 -0.23 -10.20 -0.57
N ASP A 53 0.21 -11.43 -0.84
CA ASP A 53 0.77 -12.32 0.16
C ASP A 53 2.06 -11.74 0.76
N ASP A 54 2.97 -11.25 -0.10
CA ASP A 54 4.20 -10.58 0.33
C ASP A 54 3.90 -9.35 1.20
N LEU A 55 2.92 -8.53 0.81
CA LEU A 55 2.48 -7.39 1.60
C LEU A 55 1.95 -7.83 2.97
N TYR A 56 1.13 -8.88 3.03
CA TYR A 56 0.57 -9.40 4.27
C TYR A 56 1.65 -9.98 5.20
N HIS A 57 2.62 -10.71 4.64
CA HIS A 57 3.76 -11.23 5.39
C HIS A 57 4.68 -10.14 5.91
N MET A 58 4.79 -9.02 5.19
CA MET A 58 5.49 -7.83 5.65
C MET A 58 4.75 -7.10 6.78
N LEU A 59 3.47 -7.36 7.06
CA LEU A 59 2.80 -6.69 8.17
C LEU A 59 3.31 -7.22 9.53
N PRO A 60 3.63 -6.36 10.50
CA PRO A 60 3.95 -6.81 11.84
C PRO A 60 2.68 -7.22 12.58
N THR A 61 2.85 -8.03 13.63
CA THR A 61 1.73 -8.62 14.38
C THR A 61 0.72 -7.60 14.88
N SER A 62 1.18 -6.41 15.33
CA SER A 62 0.28 -5.35 15.82
C SER A 62 -0.64 -4.82 14.72
N LEU A 63 -0.12 -4.68 13.49
CA LEU A 63 -0.87 -4.23 12.32
C LEU A 63 -1.86 -5.29 11.87
N ARG A 64 -1.49 -6.58 11.87
CA ARG A 64 -2.43 -7.67 11.54
C ARG A 64 -3.59 -7.73 12.53
N LEU A 65 -3.33 -7.51 13.82
CA LEU A 65 -4.35 -7.44 14.86
C LEU A 65 -5.25 -6.20 14.68
N SER A 66 -4.66 -5.04 14.42
CA SER A 66 -5.40 -3.80 14.14
C SER A 66 -6.27 -3.94 12.90
N LEU A 67 -5.75 -4.55 11.84
CA LEU A 67 -6.50 -4.82 10.62
C LEU A 67 -7.69 -5.74 10.90
N ARG A 68 -7.49 -6.85 11.61
CA ARG A 68 -8.57 -7.81 11.96
C ARG A 68 -9.67 -7.18 12.81
N THR A 69 -9.31 -6.30 13.76
CA THR A 69 -10.28 -5.63 14.63
C THR A 69 -11.11 -4.59 13.89
N ASN A 70 -10.47 -3.83 12.99
CA ASN A 70 -11.16 -2.81 12.20
C ASN A 70 -11.80 -3.36 10.91
N LEU A 71 -11.46 -4.58 10.47
CA LEU A 71 -12.00 -5.17 9.24
C LEU A 71 -13.53 -5.18 9.24
N LYS A 72 -14.15 -5.52 10.39
CA LYS A 72 -15.61 -5.59 10.53
C LYS A 72 -16.30 -4.23 10.25
N SER A 73 -15.68 -3.11 10.59
CA SER A 73 -16.23 -1.79 10.28
C SER A 73 -16.09 -1.44 8.81
N TYR A 74 -15.02 -1.92 8.14
CA TYR A 74 -14.79 -1.61 6.74
C TYR A 74 -15.54 -2.52 5.75
N VAL A 75 -15.82 -3.78 6.13
CA VAL A 75 -16.50 -4.78 5.28
C VAL A 75 -17.90 -4.36 4.84
N LYS A 76 -18.58 -3.48 5.57
CA LYS A 76 -19.90 -2.96 5.15
C LYS A 76 -19.89 -2.30 3.76
N ASN A 77 -18.75 -1.77 3.34
CA ASN A 77 -18.59 -1.11 2.04
C ASN A 77 -17.91 -2.00 0.98
N LEU A 78 -17.53 -3.25 1.29
CA LEU A 78 -16.75 -4.10 0.38
C LEU A 78 -17.60 -5.07 -0.46
N ALA A 79 -18.93 -5.07 -0.29
CA ALA A 79 -19.82 -6.05 -0.93
C ALA A 79 -20.13 -5.74 -2.40
N ILE A 80 -19.96 -4.48 -2.83
CA ILE A 80 -20.23 -4.02 -4.19
C ILE A 80 -19.01 -3.22 -4.67
N TYR A 81 -18.40 -3.68 -5.77
CA TYR A 81 -17.29 -2.99 -6.44
C TYR A 81 -17.87 -2.10 -7.53
N ASP A 82 -18.14 -0.83 -7.23
CA ASP A 82 -18.70 0.14 -8.17
C ASP A 82 -17.77 1.35 -8.37
N ALA A 83 -18.00 2.08 -9.47
CA ALA A 83 -17.15 3.19 -9.86
C ALA A 83 -17.17 4.37 -8.87
N PRO A 84 -18.34 4.80 -8.32
CA PRO A 84 -18.40 5.87 -7.33
C PRO A 84 -17.60 5.55 -6.06
N LEU A 85 -17.79 4.36 -5.49
CA LEU A 85 -17.06 3.97 -4.28
C LEU A 85 -15.56 3.77 -4.56
N ALA A 86 -15.18 3.28 -5.74
CA ALA A 86 -13.78 3.24 -6.15
C ALA A 86 -13.15 4.63 -6.23
N HIS A 87 -13.90 5.63 -6.69
CA HIS A 87 -13.45 7.03 -6.70
C HIS A 87 -13.26 7.56 -5.28
N ASP A 88 -14.23 7.37 -4.39
CA ASP A 88 -14.15 7.79 -2.98
C ASP A 88 -12.95 7.15 -2.26
N TRP A 89 -12.68 5.87 -2.55
CA TRP A 89 -11.48 5.19 -2.05
C TRP A 89 -10.21 5.81 -2.61
N LYS A 90 -10.13 6.12 -3.91
CA LYS A 90 -8.95 6.78 -4.50
C LYS A 90 -8.67 8.14 -3.83
N GLU A 91 -9.69 8.97 -3.62
CA GLU A 91 -9.54 10.25 -2.92
C GLU A 91 -9.10 10.06 -1.46
N THR A 92 -9.70 9.10 -0.75
CA THR A 92 -9.32 8.78 0.64
C THR A 92 -7.87 8.34 0.74
N LEU A 93 -7.44 7.43 -0.15
CA LEU A 93 -6.07 6.92 -0.19
C LEU A 93 -5.06 8.02 -0.50
N ASP A 94 -5.35 8.88 -1.48
CA ASP A 94 -4.51 10.03 -1.82
C ASP A 94 -4.40 11.00 -0.64
N GLY A 95 -5.54 11.30 0.01
CA GLY A 95 -5.60 12.16 1.19
C GLY A 95 -4.72 11.65 2.34
N ILE A 96 -4.70 10.33 2.58
CA ILE A 96 -3.85 9.71 3.60
C ILE A 96 -2.38 9.74 3.18
N LEU A 97 -2.06 9.31 1.95
CA LEU A 97 -0.69 9.24 1.46
C LEU A 97 -0.03 10.62 1.36
N ARG A 98 -0.78 11.67 1.05
CA ARG A 98 -0.28 13.03 0.94
C ARG A 98 0.50 13.49 2.17
N TRP A 99 0.08 13.07 3.37
CA TRP A 99 0.81 13.40 4.61
C TRP A 99 1.66 12.24 5.13
N LEU A 100 1.30 10.99 4.85
CA LEU A 100 1.99 9.83 5.41
C LEU A 100 3.21 9.40 4.59
N ALA A 101 3.13 9.45 3.26
CA ALA A 101 4.21 9.03 2.37
C ALA A 101 5.49 9.86 2.55
N PRO A 102 5.46 11.22 2.62
CA PRO A 102 6.67 12.00 2.83
C PRO A 102 7.40 11.63 4.14
N LEU A 103 6.64 11.34 5.21
CA LEU A 103 7.21 10.92 6.49
C LEU A 103 7.84 9.53 6.42
N ALA A 104 7.24 8.61 5.66
CA ALA A 104 7.78 7.27 5.42
C ALA A 104 9.09 7.33 4.62
N HIS A 105 9.12 8.07 3.51
CA HIS A 105 10.33 8.28 2.71
C HIS A 105 11.46 8.92 3.53
N ASN A 106 11.12 9.94 4.32
CA ASN A 106 12.06 10.57 5.24
C ASN A 106 12.61 9.58 6.27
N MET A 107 11.80 8.63 6.76
CA MET A 107 12.27 7.59 7.68
C MET A 107 13.30 6.66 7.04
N ILE A 108 13.08 6.22 5.80
CA ILE A 108 14.04 5.39 5.06
C ILE A 108 15.35 6.16 4.85
N ARG A 109 15.26 7.38 4.34
CA ARG A 109 16.41 8.26 4.10
C ARG A 109 17.19 8.54 5.39
N TRP A 110 16.48 8.88 6.47
CA TRP A 110 17.08 9.14 7.78
C TRP A 110 17.85 7.94 8.31
N GLN A 111 17.34 6.73 8.06
CA GLN A 111 18.06 5.51 8.42
C GLN A 111 19.30 5.37 7.53
N SER A 112 19.14 5.42 6.20
CA SER A 112 20.22 5.19 5.23
C SER A 112 21.44 6.08 5.45
N GLU A 113 21.24 7.34 5.81
CA GLU A 113 22.32 8.29 6.13
C GLU A 113 23.14 7.90 7.37
N ARG A 114 22.64 6.97 8.21
CA ARG A 114 23.32 6.46 9.42
C ARG A 114 23.88 5.05 9.23
N ASN A 115 23.55 4.37 8.14
CA ASN A 115 24.21 3.14 7.72
C ASN A 115 25.49 3.51 6.95
N PHE A 116 26.65 3.25 7.55
CA PHE A 116 27.97 3.60 7.00
C PHE A 116 28.22 3.08 5.57
N GLU A 117 27.65 1.92 5.22
CA GLU A 117 27.75 1.36 3.86
C GLU A 117 26.94 2.15 2.81
N GLN A 118 25.82 2.76 3.21
CA GLN A 118 24.95 3.55 2.31
C GLN A 118 25.37 5.03 2.23
N GLN A 119 26.19 5.51 3.18
CA GLN A 119 26.70 6.89 3.22
C GLN A 119 27.57 7.27 2.01
N GLN A 120 28.15 6.30 1.30
CA GLN A 120 29.01 6.57 0.13
C GLN A 120 28.20 6.87 -1.15
N ILE A 121 26.90 6.55 -1.17
CA ILE A 121 26.06 6.59 -2.38
C ILE A 121 25.06 7.76 -2.36
N VAL A 122 24.68 8.26 -1.18
CA VAL A 122 23.61 9.26 -1.02
C VAL A 122 24.18 10.62 -0.63
N ALA A 123 23.83 11.67 -1.38
CA ALA A 123 24.12 13.05 -1.00
C ALA A 123 23.49 13.36 0.37
N ARG A 124 24.30 13.82 1.33
CA ARG A 124 23.83 14.11 2.70
C ARG A 124 22.71 15.15 2.67
N THR A 125 21.48 14.71 2.91
CA THR A 125 20.33 15.60 3.04
C THR A 125 19.84 15.51 4.47
N HIS A 126 20.13 16.52 5.29
CA HIS A 126 19.89 16.46 6.74
C HIS A 126 18.40 16.31 7.12
N VAL A 127 17.85 15.10 7.02
CA VAL A 127 16.49 14.77 7.48
C VAL A 127 16.51 14.73 8.99
N LEU A 128 15.59 15.46 9.61
CA LEU A 128 15.40 15.46 11.06
C LEU A 128 14.51 14.29 11.47
N LEU A 129 14.75 13.72 12.66
CA LEU A 129 13.94 12.61 13.19
C LEU A 129 12.46 13.02 13.38
N LEU A 130 12.19 14.31 13.59
CA LEU A 130 10.83 14.87 13.68
C LEU A 130 10.10 14.90 12.33
N GLN A 131 10.84 14.93 11.21
CA GLN A 131 10.27 14.90 9.86
C GLN A 131 9.94 13.48 9.39
N THR A 132 10.07 12.49 10.27
CA THR A 132 9.76 11.09 10.00
C THR A 132 8.58 10.62 10.85
N LEU A 133 8.15 9.38 10.63
CA LEU A 133 7.11 8.73 11.43
C LEU A 133 7.54 8.44 12.89
N TYR A 134 8.80 8.69 13.27
CA TYR A 134 9.36 8.21 14.54
C TYR A 134 8.58 8.67 15.78
N PHE A 135 8.13 9.92 15.80
CA PHE A 135 7.34 10.48 16.91
C PHE A 135 5.83 10.41 16.69
N ALA A 136 5.36 9.80 15.61
CA ALA A 136 3.93 9.67 15.33
C ALA A 136 3.24 8.76 16.37
N ASP A 137 1.99 9.06 16.69
CA ASP A 137 1.15 8.22 17.56
C ASP A 137 0.93 6.85 16.89
N ARG A 138 1.30 5.78 17.59
CA ARG A 138 1.25 4.43 17.03
C ARG A 138 -0.15 4.01 16.62
N LYS A 139 -1.16 4.28 17.46
CA LYS A 139 -2.54 3.83 17.18
C LYS A 139 -3.14 4.56 15.99
N LYS A 140 -2.91 5.87 15.90
CA LYS A 140 -3.36 6.69 14.76
C LYS A 140 -2.67 6.26 13.46
N THR A 141 -1.36 5.99 13.51
CA THR A 141 -0.62 5.49 12.35
C THR A 141 -1.08 4.09 11.94
N GLU A 142 -1.26 3.16 12.88
CA GLU A 142 -1.80 1.82 12.59
C GLU A 142 -3.19 1.90 11.95
N ALA A 143 -4.07 2.79 12.44
CA ALA A 143 -5.40 2.99 11.86
C ALA A 143 -5.34 3.53 10.41
N ALA A 144 -4.48 4.52 10.15
CA ALA A 144 -4.28 5.05 8.80
C ALA A 144 -3.72 3.99 7.84
N ILE A 145 -2.74 3.19 8.28
CA ILE A 145 -2.21 2.08 7.47
C ILE A 145 -3.30 1.03 7.22
N CYS A 146 -4.16 0.73 8.20
CA CYS A 146 -5.27 -0.20 7.97
C CYS A 146 -6.24 0.33 6.91
N GLN A 147 -6.56 1.64 6.90
CA GLN A 147 -7.37 2.24 5.84
C GLN A 147 -6.70 2.13 4.47
N LEU A 148 -5.39 2.37 4.40
CA LEU A 148 -4.62 2.18 3.17
C LEU A 148 -4.70 0.75 2.64
N LEU A 149 -4.53 -0.25 3.52
CA LEU A 149 -4.59 -1.67 3.14
C LEU A 149 -5.97 -2.10 2.65
N VAL A 150 -7.03 -1.65 3.32
CA VAL A 150 -8.41 -1.95 2.93
C VAL A 150 -8.75 -1.28 1.60
N GLY A 151 -8.42 0.00 1.45
CA GLY A 151 -8.66 0.73 0.20
C GLY A 151 -7.87 0.14 -0.96
N LEU A 152 -6.60 -0.21 -0.76
CA LEU A 152 -5.79 -0.92 -1.76
C LEU A 152 -6.48 -2.21 -2.20
N ASN A 153 -6.92 -3.06 -1.25
CA ASN A 153 -7.61 -4.30 -1.58
C ASN A 153 -8.90 -4.03 -2.40
N TYR A 154 -9.66 -2.99 -2.06
CA TYR A 154 -10.84 -2.62 -2.83
C TYR A 154 -10.49 -2.19 -4.25
N ILE A 155 -9.53 -1.27 -4.42
CA ILE A 155 -9.11 -0.76 -5.73
C ILE A 155 -8.55 -1.88 -6.61
N CYS A 156 -7.71 -2.77 -6.05
CA CYS A 156 -7.21 -3.92 -6.79
C CYS A 156 -8.36 -4.78 -7.29
N ARG A 157 -9.32 -5.15 -6.43
CA ARG A 157 -10.48 -5.98 -6.85
C ARG A 157 -11.35 -5.28 -7.90
N TYR A 158 -11.61 -3.99 -7.71
CA TYR A 158 -12.37 -3.19 -8.66
C TYR A 158 -11.70 -3.17 -10.05
N GLU A 159 -10.39 -2.88 -10.12
CA GLU A 159 -9.67 -2.80 -11.41
C GLU A 159 -9.54 -4.17 -12.09
N HIS A 160 -9.33 -5.25 -11.32
CA HIS A 160 -9.33 -6.61 -11.89
C HIS A 160 -10.71 -6.98 -12.46
N GLN A 161 -11.80 -6.60 -11.78
CA GLN A 161 -13.15 -6.83 -12.28
C GLN A 161 -13.42 -6.03 -13.56
N GLN A 162 -13.00 -4.76 -13.62
CA GLN A 162 -13.14 -3.93 -14.82
C GLN A 162 -12.34 -4.50 -16.00
N ASN A 163 -11.09 -4.93 -15.76
CA ASN A 163 -10.27 -5.54 -16.80
C ASN A 163 -10.89 -6.84 -17.32
N ALA A 164 -11.38 -7.71 -16.44
CA ALA A 164 -12.07 -8.94 -16.85
C ALA A 164 -13.32 -8.64 -17.70
N LEU A 165 -14.10 -7.61 -17.35
CA LEU A 165 -15.25 -7.19 -18.15
C LEU A 165 -14.84 -6.62 -19.51
N LEU A 166 -13.75 -5.86 -19.58
CA LEU A 166 -13.19 -5.35 -20.84
C LEU A 166 -12.68 -6.50 -21.72
N ASP A 167 -11.97 -7.47 -21.15
CA ASP A 167 -11.50 -8.65 -21.86
C ASP A 167 -12.67 -9.46 -22.42
N CYS A 168 -13.72 -9.69 -21.63
CA CYS A 168 -14.96 -10.33 -22.11
C CYS A 168 -15.65 -9.54 -23.23
N ALA A 169 -15.68 -8.20 -23.14
CA ALA A 169 -16.27 -7.35 -24.17
C ALA A 169 -15.42 -7.35 -25.46
N SER A 170 -14.09 -7.41 -25.34
CA SER A 170 -13.19 -7.54 -26.50
C SER A 170 -13.22 -8.94 -27.13
N SER A 171 -13.57 -9.97 -26.35
CA SER A 171 -13.75 -11.34 -26.83
C SER A 171 -15.09 -11.54 -27.57
N PHE A 172 -16.04 -10.61 -27.48
CA PHE A 172 -17.14 -10.54 -28.44
C PHE A 172 -16.60 -9.96 -29.75
N ASP A 173 -15.85 -10.78 -30.48
CA ASP A 173 -15.32 -10.39 -31.77
C ASP A 173 -16.49 -10.19 -32.74
N PHE A 174 -16.44 -9.08 -33.48
CA PHE A 174 -17.33 -8.76 -34.59
C PHE A 174 -17.43 -9.92 -35.63
N GLU A 175 -16.39 -10.77 -35.65
CA GLU A 175 -16.30 -12.02 -36.41
C GLU A 175 -17.43 -13.00 -36.06
N ASP A 176 -17.70 -13.27 -34.77
CA ASP A 176 -18.77 -14.20 -34.34
C ASP A 176 -20.16 -13.71 -34.77
N CYS A 177 -20.38 -12.39 -34.76
CA CYS A 177 -21.62 -11.79 -35.24
C CYS A 177 -21.77 -11.90 -36.76
N MET A 178 -20.68 -11.74 -37.51
CA MET A 178 -20.65 -11.88 -38.97
C MET A 178 -20.80 -13.35 -39.40
N GLU A 179 -20.20 -14.29 -38.66
CA GLU A 179 -20.31 -15.73 -38.89
C GLU A 179 -21.73 -16.22 -38.63
N TRP A 180 -22.37 -15.78 -37.53
CA TRP A 180 -23.78 -16.05 -37.26
C TRP A 180 -24.71 -15.46 -38.35
N GLN A 181 -24.41 -14.25 -38.83
CA GLN A 181 -25.17 -13.61 -39.90
C GLN A 181 -25.01 -14.31 -41.26
N MET A 182 -23.81 -14.82 -41.57
CA MET A 182 -23.55 -15.64 -42.77
C MET A 182 -24.27 -17.00 -42.68
N GLN A 183 -24.26 -17.65 -41.51
CA GLN A 183 -24.94 -18.93 -41.27
C GLN A 183 -26.46 -18.82 -41.43
N CYS A 184 -27.08 -17.75 -40.89
CA CYS A 184 -28.50 -17.48 -41.08
C CYS A 184 -28.85 -17.14 -42.53
N ARG A 185 -27.97 -16.45 -43.26
CA ARG A 185 -28.22 -16.08 -44.67
C ARG A 185 -28.13 -17.27 -45.63
N ALA A 186 -27.27 -18.25 -45.32
CA ALA A 186 -27.19 -19.52 -46.05
C ALA A 186 -28.39 -20.45 -45.78
N SER A 187 -29.12 -20.25 -44.68
CA SER A 187 -30.30 -21.04 -44.32
C SER A 187 -31.61 -20.56 -44.99
N PHE A 188 -31.57 -19.44 -45.71
CA PHE A 188 -32.72 -18.84 -46.41
C PHE A 188 -32.60 -18.92 -47.95
N VAL A 189 -31.59 -19.61 -48.46
CA VAL A 189 -31.40 -19.88 -49.88
C VAL A 189 -31.30 -21.39 -50.08
N ASP A 190 -32.39 -22.08 -49.75
CA ASP A 190 -32.78 -23.41 -50.23
C ASP A 190 -34.31 -23.49 -50.26
#